data_AF-A0A0B1S7P0-F1
#
_entry.id   AF-A0A0B1S7P0-F1
#
_cell.length_a   1.000
_cell.length_b   1.000
_cell.length_c   1.000
_cell.angle_alpha   90.00
_cell.angle_beta   90.00
_cell.angle_gamma   90.00
#
_symmetry.space_group_name_H-M   'P 1'
#
loop_
_entity.id
_entity.type
_entity.pdbx_description
1 polymer ?
#
loop_
_entity_poly.entity_id
_entity_poly.type
_entity_poly.pdbx_seq_one_letter_code
_entity_poly.pdbx_strand_id
1 'polypeptide(L)'
;MHGGGPTVTAGTPLPHEYLKENLDLVKAGCDSNLKKQIGNCTKFGVPLWYVSINSPLIPKTSWRWLSAEYALAHGAHSAAIATHWSKGGAGAVPLAKAVVKATSGPPKGFKFLYPLSMPLEEKINIIAREIYGAKGVE
;
A
#
# COMPACT_ATOMS: atom_id res chain seq x y z
N MET A 1 -7.93 0.81 -10.65
CA MET A 1 -8.96 0.10 -9.86
C MET A 1 -9.43 0.94 -8.70
N HIS A 2 -8.64 1.17 -7.65
CA HIS A 2 -9.11 1.89 -6.46
C HIS A 2 -9.44 3.39 -6.63
N GLY A 3 -9.03 4.02 -7.74
CA GLY A 3 -9.38 5.41 -8.04
C GLY A 3 -10.75 5.63 -8.69
N GLY A 4 -11.64 4.64 -8.68
CA GLY A 4 -12.95 4.72 -9.34
C GLY A 4 -12.95 4.31 -10.82
N GLY A 5 -11.92 3.58 -11.26
CA GLY A 5 -11.91 2.99 -12.60
C GLY A 5 -12.84 1.77 -12.70
N PRO A 6 -13.19 1.32 -13.92
CA PRO A 6 -14.10 0.20 -14.14
C PRO A 6 -13.62 -1.10 -13.49
N THR A 7 -14.58 -1.98 -13.16
CA THR A 7 -14.32 -3.27 -12.53
C THR A 7 -13.49 -4.15 -13.46
N VAL A 8 -12.42 -4.74 -12.93
CA VAL A 8 -11.60 -5.71 -13.66
C VAL A 8 -12.11 -7.11 -13.31
N THR A 9 -12.61 -7.83 -14.31
CA THR A 9 -13.09 -9.21 -14.16
C THR A 9 -12.07 -10.17 -14.75
N ALA A 10 -11.64 -11.16 -13.97
CA ALA A 10 -10.71 -12.18 -14.44
C ALA A 10 -11.26 -12.89 -15.69
N GLY A 11 -10.43 -13.04 -16.71
CA GLY A 11 -10.81 -13.65 -17.99
C GLY A 11 -11.43 -12.69 -19.01
N THR A 12 -11.66 -11.42 -18.66
CA THR A 12 -12.11 -10.39 -19.61
C THR A 12 -10.95 -9.47 -20.03
N PRO A 13 -10.95 -8.94 -21.27
CA PRO A 13 -9.99 -7.91 -21.67
C PRO A 13 -10.04 -6.72 -20.72
N LEU A 14 -8.87 -6.16 -20.41
CA LEU A 14 -8.78 -5.00 -19.54
C LEU A 14 -9.52 -3.81 -20.18
N PRO A 15 -10.36 -3.09 -19.40
CA PRO A 15 -10.96 -1.84 -19.85
C PRO A 15 -9.93 -0.85 -20.38
N HIS A 16 -10.32 -0.05 -21.36
CA HIS A 16 -9.44 0.87 -22.07
C HIS A 16 -8.77 1.91 -21.15
N GLU A 17 -9.45 2.28 -20.06
CA GLU A 17 -8.94 3.20 -19.03
C GLU A 17 -7.69 2.65 -18.32
N TYR A 18 -7.44 1.35 -18.38
CA TYR A 18 -6.24 0.70 -17.84
C TYR A 18 -5.16 0.43 -18.89
N LEU A 19 -5.51 0.54 -20.18
CA LEU A 19 -4.57 0.39 -21.29
C LEU A 19 -3.83 1.69 -21.60
N LYS A 20 -4.38 2.84 -21.19
CA LYS A 20 -3.76 4.16 -21.32
C LYS A 20 -3.31 4.70 -19.97
N GLU A 21 -2.27 5.53 -19.98
CA GLU A 21 -1.83 6.23 -18.77
C GLU A 21 -2.93 7.20 -18.30
N ASN A 22 -3.40 7.01 -17.07
CA ASN A 22 -4.38 7.88 -16.42
C ASN A 22 -3.90 8.22 -15.01
N LEU A 23 -3.30 9.41 -14.87
CA LEU A 23 -2.70 9.85 -13.62
C LEU A 23 -3.74 10.19 -12.55
N ASP A 24 -4.92 10.66 -12.95
CA ASP A 24 -5.93 11.08 -11.97
C ASP A 24 -6.58 9.86 -11.28
N LEU A 25 -6.78 8.76 -12.00
CA LEU A 25 -7.17 7.48 -11.40
C LEU A 25 -6.09 6.94 -10.44
N VAL A 26 -4.81 7.22 -10.71
CA VAL A 26 -3.71 6.81 -9.82
C VAL A 26 -3.70 7.66 -8.56
N LYS A 27 -3.84 8.99 -8.68
CA LYS A 27 -3.95 9.90 -7.52
C LYS A 27 -5.14 9.53 -6.64
N ALA A 28 -6.32 9.34 -7.24
CA ALA A 28 -7.52 8.94 -6.51
C ALA A 28 -7.35 7.58 -5.80
N GLY A 29 -6.65 6.63 -6.43
CA GLY A 29 -6.31 5.34 -5.81
C GLY A 29 -5.29 5.46 -4.67
N CYS A 30 -4.34 6.39 -4.81
CA CYS A 30 -3.35 6.69 -3.78
C CYS A 30 -3.98 7.37 -2.56
N ASP A 31 -4.89 8.32 -2.77
CA ASP A 31 -5.53 9.08 -1.69
C ASP A 31 -6.59 8.29 -0.92
N SER A 32 -7.14 7.24 -1.53
CA SER A 32 -8.09 6.33 -0.89
C SER A 32 -7.38 5.13 -0.26
N ASN A 33 -6.95 4.18 -1.09
CA ASN A 33 -6.50 2.87 -0.65
C ASN A 33 -5.07 2.90 -0.08
N LEU A 34 -4.12 3.51 -0.80
CA LEU A 34 -2.72 3.52 -0.36
C LEU A 34 -2.57 4.26 0.97
N LYS A 35 -3.17 5.45 1.08
CA LYS A 35 -3.20 6.24 2.32
C LYS A 35 -3.78 5.44 3.49
N LYS A 36 -4.91 4.73 3.29
CA LYS A 36 -5.54 3.93 4.35
C LYS A 36 -4.63 2.80 4.83
N GLN A 37 -3.97 2.09 3.91
CA GLN A 37 -3.04 1.00 4.26
C GLN A 37 -1.81 1.52 5.01
N ILE A 38 -1.23 2.64 4.59
CA ILE A 38 -0.11 3.29 5.31
C ILE A 38 -0.54 3.65 6.74
N GLY A 39 -1.73 4.24 6.88
CA GLY A 39 -2.31 4.57 8.18
C GLY A 39 -2.52 3.34 9.06
N ASN A 40 -3.05 2.25 8.50
CA ASN A 40 -3.28 1.00 9.22
C ASN A 40 -1.97 0.40 9.76
N CYS A 41 -0.90 0.33 8.95
CA CYS A 41 0.39 -0.17 9.41
C CYS A 41 0.95 0.65 10.58
N THR A 42 0.81 1.97 10.52
CA THR A 42 1.28 2.90 11.56
C THR A 42 0.57 2.65 12.90
N LYS A 43 -0.69 2.20 12.90
CA LYS A 43 -1.44 1.87 14.13
C LYS A 43 -0.80 0.77 14.95
N PHE A 44 -0.11 -0.16 14.31
CA PHE A 44 0.61 -1.24 14.99
C PHE A 44 1.95 -0.80 15.60
N GLY A 45 2.29 0.50 15.54
CA GLY A 45 3.58 1.01 16.01
C GLY A 45 4.74 0.66 15.07
N VAL A 46 4.44 0.11 13.89
CA VAL A 46 5.42 -0.21 12.86
C VAL A 46 5.29 0.85 11.76
N PRO A 47 6.25 1.78 11.62
CA PRO A 47 6.24 2.73 10.52
C PRO A 47 6.34 1.95 9.22
N LEU A 48 5.52 2.33 8.24
CA LEU A 48 5.60 1.73 6.93
C LEU A 48 6.89 2.17 6.25
N TRP A 49 7.84 1.26 6.18
CA TRP A 49 9.18 1.60 5.71
C TRP A 49 9.30 1.65 4.19
N TYR A 50 8.48 0.87 3.48
CA TYR A 50 8.64 0.71 2.04
C TYR A 50 7.32 0.41 1.34
N VAL A 51 7.05 1.13 0.25
CA VAL A 51 6.00 0.78 -0.72
C VAL A 51 6.68 0.27 -1.99
N SER A 52 6.37 -0.98 -2.36
CA SER A 52 6.82 -1.60 -3.61
C SER A 52 5.85 -1.31 -4.73
N ILE A 53 6.31 -0.60 -5.75
CA ILE A 53 5.52 -0.35 -6.95
C ILE A 53 5.98 -1.33 -8.03
N ASN A 54 5.20 -2.39 -8.23
CA ASN A 54 5.50 -3.40 -9.22
C ASN A 54 5.19 -2.87 -10.62
N SER A 55 6.19 -2.93 -11.50
CA SER A 55 6.13 -2.38 -12.84
C SER A 55 5.98 -3.51 -13.89
N PRO A 56 4.80 -3.70 -14.51
CA PRO A 56 4.70 -4.51 -15.71
C PRO A 56 5.42 -3.81 -16.89
N LEU A 57 5.92 -4.62 -17.84
CA LEU A 57 6.75 -4.41 -19.06
C LEU A 57 6.86 -3.04 -19.77
N ILE A 58 6.07 -2.04 -19.43
CA ILE A 58 6.00 -0.75 -20.13
C ILE A 58 7.17 0.16 -19.68
N PRO A 59 7.84 0.90 -20.60
CA PRO A 59 8.94 1.77 -20.21
C PRO A 59 8.42 3.04 -19.50
N LYS A 60 9.11 3.46 -18.44
CA LYS A 60 9.07 4.78 -17.78
C LYS A 60 7.72 5.52 -17.81
N THR A 61 6.68 4.95 -17.22
CA THR A 61 5.42 5.66 -17.04
C THR A 61 5.46 6.59 -15.82
N SER A 62 4.90 7.78 -15.98
CA SER A 62 4.93 8.89 -15.00
C SER A 62 4.17 8.55 -13.71
N TRP A 63 3.18 7.65 -13.80
CA TRP A 63 2.41 7.19 -12.63
C TRP A 63 3.26 6.51 -11.54
N ARG A 64 4.41 5.91 -11.89
CA ARG A 64 5.24 5.18 -10.91
C ARG A 64 5.89 6.11 -9.91
N TRP A 65 6.41 7.23 -10.41
CA TRP A 65 7.02 8.26 -9.59
C TRP A 65 5.96 8.99 -8.78
N LEU A 66 4.81 9.27 -9.40
CA LEU A 66 3.66 9.84 -8.70
C LEU A 66 3.19 8.96 -7.53
N SER A 67 3.05 7.65 -7.73
CA SER A 67 2.70 6.74 -6.63
C SER A 67 3.76 6.69 -5.53
N ALA A 68 5.05 6.81 -5.88
CA ALA A 68 6.13 6.87 -4.89
C ALA A 68 6.09 8.18 -4.09
N GLU A 69 5.87 9.32 -4.75
CA GLU A 69 5.71 10.63 -4.12
C GLU A 69 4.51 10.65 -3.16
N TYR A 70 3.37 10.13 -3.61
CA TYR A 70 2.18 10.02 -2.78
C TYR A 70 2.38 9.08 -1.59
N ALA A 71 3.11 7.96 -1.77
CA ALA A 71 3.45 7.07 -0.66
C ALA A 71 4.28 7.80 0.41
N LEU A 72 5.28 8.58 0.00
CA LEU A 72 6.10 9.38 0.92
C LEU A 72 5.27 10.48 1.59
N ALA A 73 4.42 11.19 0.84
CA ALA A 73 3.54 12.23 1.35
C ALA A 73 2.53 11.71 2.39
N HIS A 74 2.05 10.47 2.22
CA HIS A 74 1.13 9.81 3.16
C HIS A 74 1.81 9.16 4.37
N GLY A 75 3.14 9.28 4.50
CA GLY A 75 3.89 8.87 5.70
C GLY A 75 4.74 7.61 5.55
N ALA A 76 4.93 7.08 4.33
CA ALA A 76 5.93 6.04 4.11
C ALA A 76 7.35 6.60 4.25
N HIS A 77 8.26 5.86 4.89
CA HIS A 77 9.68 6.27 4.99
C HIS A 77 10.45 6.12 3.68
N SER A 78 10.00 5.22 2.80
CA SER A 78 10.61 4.98 1.51
C SER A 78 9.56 4.40 0.56
N ALA A 79 9.76 4.62 -0.73
CA ALA A 79 9.03 3.96 -1.81
C ALA A 79 10.02 3.72 -2.93
N ALA A 80 10.02 2.52 -3.52
CA ALA A 80 10.77 2.32 -4.75
C ALA A 80 10.09 1.36 -5.71
N ILE A 81 10.48 1.55 -6.97
CA ILE A 81 9.93 0.83 -8.12
C ILE A 81 10.64 -0.52 -8.18
N ALA A 82 9.85 -1.59 -8.12
CA ALA A 82 10.35 -2.95 -8.21
C ALA A 82 10.12 -3.49 -9.63
N THR A 83 11.21 -3.85 -10.30
CA THR A 83 11.20 -4.41 -11.67
C THR A 83 11.65 -5.87 -11.68
N HIS A 84 11.43 -6.59 -10.58
CA HIS A 84 11.90 -7.97 -10.42
C HIS A 84 11.21 -8.95 -11.37
N TRP A 85 9.99 -8.64 -11.79
CA TRP A 85 9.28 -9.42 -12.80
C TRP A 85 10.07 -9.50 -14.13
N SER A 86 10.67 -8.38 -14.58
CA SER A 86 11.44 -8.36 -15.84
C SER A 86 12.94 -8.58 -15.65
N LYS A 87 13.51 -8.22 -14.49
CA LYS A 87 14.96 -8.21 -14.23
C LYS A 87 15.42 -9.22 -13.17
N GLY A 88 14.53 -10.10 -12.72
CA GLY A 88 14.81 -11.04 -11.64
C GLY A 88 15.28 -10.34 -10.36
N GLY A 89 16.18 -10.98 -9.62
CA GLY A 89 16.70 -10.46 -8.35
C GLY A 89 17.33 -9.06 -8.44
N ALA A 90 17.94 -8.70 -9.57
CA ALA A 90 18.53 -7.38 -9.77
C ALA A 90 17.48 -6.25 -9.69
N GLY A 91 16.23 -6.52 -10.09
CA GLY A 91 15.11 -5.59 -10.02
C GLY A 91 14.50 -5.43 -8.62
N ALA A 92 14.94 -6.24 -7.64
CA ALA A 92 14.50 -6.18 -6.24
C ALA A 92 15.56 -5.60 -5.29
N VAL A 93 16.77 -5.25 -5.78
CA VAL A 93 17.85 -4.69 -4.95
C VAL A 93 17.42 -3.44 -4.18
N PRO A 94 16.67 -2.47 -4.76
CA PRO A 94 16.19 -1.31 -4.01
C PRO A 94 15.25 -1.69 -2.85
N LEU A 95 14.35 -2.64 -3.09
CA LEU A 95 13.46 -3.20 -2.07
C LEU A 95 14.28 -3.89 -0.96
N ALA A 96 15.27 -4.71 -1.32
CA ALA A 96 16.12 -5.39 -0.34
C ALA A 96 16.89 -4.41 0.56
N LYS A 97 17.48 -3.35 -0.01
CA LYS A 97 18.16 -2.30 0.76
C LYS A 97 17.22 -1.57 1.71
N ALA A 98 15.99 -1.29 1.28
CA ALA A 98 14.99 -0.65 2.12
C ALA A 98 14.55 -1.54 3.29
N VAL A 99 14.37 -2.85 3.06
CA VAL A 99 14.07 -3.83 4.11
C VAL A 99 15.21 -3.91 5.13
N VAL A 100 16.47 -3.99 4.67
CA VAL A 100 17.63 -3.98 5.57
C VAL A 100 17.60 -2.72 6.45
N LYS A 101 17.48 -1.54 5.84
CA LYS A 101 17.40 -0.26 6.58
C LYS A 101 16.25 -0.23 7.58
N ALA A 102 15.09 -0.79 7.23
CA ALA A 102 13.93 -0.88 8.12
C ALA A 102 14.19 -1.74 9.35
N THR A 103 14.95 -2.83 9.18
CA THR A 103 15.27 -3.80 10.24
C THR A 103 16.51 -3.44 11.06
N SER A 104 17.41 -2.59 10.55
CA SER A 104 18.64 -2.18 11.25
C SER A 104 18.42 -1.14 12.36
N GLY A 105 17.22 -0.57 12.47
CA GLY A 105 16.88 0.39 13.53
C GLY A 105 16.54 -0.27 14.87
N PRO A 106 16.41 0.50 15.96
CA PRO A 106 15.98 -0.03 17.25
C PRO A 106 14.59 -0.68 17.14
N PRO A 107 14.29 -1.71 17.98
CA PRO A 107 12.99 -2.36 17.99
C PRO A 107 11.89 -1.31 18.14
N LYS A 108 10.98 -1.27 17.17
CA LYS A 108 9.83 -0.38 17.23
C LYS A 108 8.76 -1.07 18.07
N GLY A 109 8.17 -0.33 19.00
CA GLY A 109 7.20 -0.83 19.98
C GLY A 109 5.92 -1.31 19.30
N PHE A 110 5.98 -2.51 18.73
CA PHE A 110 4.85 -3.16 18.11
C PHE A 110 3.74 -3.34 19.13
N LYS A 111 2.54 -2.90 18.77
CA LYS A 111 1.35 -3.05 19.59
C LYS A 111 0.24 -3.69 18.78
N PHE A 112 -0.47 -4.60 19.43
CA PHE A 112 -1.73 -5.10 18.90
C PHE A 112 -2.80 -4.00 18.98
N LEU A 113 -3.84 -4.09 18.14
CA LEU A 113 -4.95 -3.13 18.15
C LEU A 113 -5.76 -3.20 19.46
N TYR A 114 -5.80 -4.36 20.10
CA TYR A 114 -6.54 -4.61 21.32
C TYR A 114 -5.87 -5.75 22.13
N PRO A 115 -6.08 -5.78 23.46
CA PRO A 115 -5.65 -6.90 24.30
C PRO A 115 -6.57 -8.12 24.17
N LEU A 116 -6.04 -9.32 24.40
CA LEU A 116 -6.81 -10.57 24.29
C LEU A 116 -7.91 -10.72 25.35
N SER A 117 -7.81 -10.02 26.48
CA SER A 117 -8.81 -10.02 27.55
C SER A 117 -10.10 -9.27 27.22
N MET A 118 -10.12 -8.50 26.12
CA MET A 118 -11.27 -7.71 25.71
C MET A 118 -12.45 -8.58 25.21
N PRO A 119 -13.71 -8.18 25.43
CA PRO A 119 -14.89 -8.86 24.88
C PRO A 119 -14.84 -9.04 23.35
N LEU A 120 -15.44 -10.10 22.84
CA LEU A 120 -15.38 -10.43 21.40
C LEU A 120 -16.01 -9.35 20.52
N GLU A 121 -17.17 -8.82 20.93
CA GLU A 121 -17.88 -7.76 20.20
C GLU A 121 -17.02 -6.49 20.06
N GLU A 122 -16.35 -6.07 21.14
CA GLU A 122 -15.45 -4.93 21.13
C GLU A 122 -14.24 -5.15 20.21
N LYS A 123 -13.68 -6.37 20.17
CA LYS A 123 -12.59 -6.71 19.24
C LYS A 123 -13.02 -6.55 17.79
N ILE A 124 -14.20 -7.05 17.42
CA ILE A 124 -14.73 -6.93 16.06
C ILE A 124 -14.99 -5.46 15.73
N ASN A 125 -15.55 -4.70 16.67
CA ASN A 125 -15.82 -3.27 16.50
C ASN A 125 -14.53 -2.45 16.30
N ILE A 126 -13.46 -2.76 17.05
CA ILE A 126 -12.15 -2.11 16.88
C ILE A 126 -11.58 -2.41 15.49
N ILE A 127 -11.64 -3.65 15.00
CA ILE A 127 -11.16 -3.97 13.65
C ILE A 127 -11.98 -3.19 12.60
N ALA A 128 -13.31 -3.20 12.73
CA ALA A 128 -14.21 -2.53 11.81
C ALA A 128 -13.93 -1.01 11.74
N ARG A 129 -13.76 -0.35 12.89
CA ARG A 129 -13.51 1.09 12.96
C ARG A 129 -12.08 1.44 12.57
N GLU A 130 -11.10 0.76 13.14
CA GLU A 130 -9.71 1.13 12.98
C GLU A 130 -9.16 0.72 11.61
N ILE A 131 -9.40 -0.51 11.16
CA ILE A 131 -8.82 -1.06 9.93
C ILE A 131 -9.71 -0.80 8.72
N TYR A 132 -11.02 -1.04 8.83
CA TYR A 132 -11.93 -0.87 7.69
C TYR A 132 -12.50 0.55 7.58
N GLY A 133 -12.49 1.33 8.66
CA GLY A 133 -13.08 2.67 8.67
C GLY A 133 -14.62 2.66 8.72
N ALA A 134 -15.21 1.56 9.17
CA ALA A 134 -16.65 1.47 9.42
C ALA A 134 -17.04 2.32 10.64
N LYS A 135 -18.32 2.70 10.73
CA LYS A 135 -18.85 3.41 11.92
C LYS A 135 -19.02 2.48 13.12
N GLY A 136 -19.25 1.19 12.88
CA GLY A 136 -19.44 0.16 13.89
C GLY A 136 -19.78 -1.18 13.26
N VAL A 137 -20.19 -2.13 14.10
CA VAL A 137 -20.66 -3.47 13.74
C VAL A 137 -22.08 -3.60 14.30
N GLU A 138 -22.98 -4.20 13.54
CA GLU A 138 -24.38 -4.50 13.91
C GLU A 138 -24.58 -6.01 13.90
#